data_AF-A0A8S3S3U1-F1
#
_entry.id   AF-A0A8S3S3U1-F1
#
_cell.length_a   1.000
_cell.length_b   1.000
_cell.length_c   1.000
_cell.angle_alpha   90.00
_cell.angle_beta   90.00
_cell.angle_gamma   90.00
#
_symmetry.space_group_name_H-M   'P 1'
#
loop_
_entity.id
_entity.type
_entity.pdbx_description
1 polymer ?
#
loop_
_entity_poly.entity_id
_entity_poly.type
_entity_poly.pdbx_seq_one_letter_code
_entity_poly.pdbx_strand_id
1 'polypeptide(L)'
;MPSKKDRRKILSQIWATPTPVDVDFFDKGNEIVVTTAYKGDKTIWWLRVFKSIFPDKTYREKADITKLKIAPAVTVKINKRTGIMKIYGKNHWIWFIDNFADILEQANADMQELADVQSVSDNSVTRYLQLDKNVEEVQDLIDMIPEGGGIMQHDYIMRLWKSLLDDWFGCGASVYIVTPRIDEERLFQMCLLMIRNKGTAFSVTLVVPVKGPNGEKFKKSLDTAVRMMKKTRTPRTQKRLVSDVKMQWALDNLHVHNENFSTNFVAAYKDDEAEVLTTTAHFHKSHFHTNQKDNVCYNKLPTQDLKRNYLFPLGVSSVNY
;
A
#
# COMPACT_ATOMS: atom_id res chain seq x y z
N MET A 1 -20.62 -17.57 -12.96
CA MET A 1 -19.96 -16.30 -12.58
C MET A 1 -19.00 -16.58 -11.43
N PRO A 2 -17.82 -15.96 -11.39
CA PRO A 2 -16.85 -16.16 -10.31
C PRO A 2 -17.41 -15.76 -8.94
N SER A 3 -16.88 -16.36 -7.86
CA SER A 3 -17.30 -16.02 -6.50
C SER A 3 -16.93 -14.57 -6.15
N LYS A 4 -17.60 -13.98 -5.16
CA LYS A 4 -17.25 -12.64 -4.65
C LYS A 4 -15.79 -12.54 -4.18
N LYS A 5 -15.23 -13.65 -3.69
CA LYS A 5 -13.82 -13.71 -3.26
C LYS A 5 -12.88 -13.63 -4.45
N ASP A 6 -13.17 -14.39 -5.51
CA ASP A 6 -12.34 -14.41 -6.73
C ASP A 6 -12.40 -13.07 -7.46
N ARG A 7 -13.61 -12.48 -7.56
CA ARG A 7 -13.79 -11.13 -8.13
C ARG A 7 -12.95 -10.10 -7.39
N ARG A 8 -12.95 -10.14 -6.06
CA ARG A 8 -12.14 -9.22 -5.24
C ARG A 8 -10.64 -9.42 -5.46
N LYS A 9 -10.17 -10.66 -5.61
CA LYS A 9 -8.76 -10.96 -5.90
C LYS A 9 -8.32 -10.39 -7.27
N ILE A 10 -9.17 -10.53 -8.28
CA ILE A 10 -8.89 -9.96 -9.62
C ILE A 10 -8.90 -8.43 -9.56
N LEU A 11 -9.88 -7.84 -8.87
CA LEU A 11 -9.92 -6.38 -8.68
C LEU A 11 -8.70 -5.84 -7.94
N SER A 12 -8.15 -6.57 -6.96
CA SER A 12 -6.93 -6.15 -6.27
C SER A 12 -5.70 -6.21 -7.17
N GLN A 13 -5.65 -7.13 -8.13
CA GLN A 13 -4.59 -7.17 -9.14
C GLN A 13 -4.68 -5.97 -10.09
N ILE A 14 -5.87 -5.65 -10.59
CA ILE A 14 -6.07 -4.45 -11.44
C ILE A 14 -5.78 -3.17 -10.65
N TRP A 15 -6.15 -3.13 -9.37
CA TRP A 15 -5.89 -1.96 -8.51
C TRP A 15 -4.40 -1.73 -8.24
N ALA A 16 -3.57 -2.78 -8.35
CA ALA A 16 -2.13 -2.72 -8.19
C ALA A 16 -1.45 -1.85 -9.26
N THR A 17 -2.10 -1.63 -10.42
CA THR A 17 -1.61 -0.72 -11.46
C THR A 17 -1.33 0.64 -10.81
N PRO A 18 -0.09 1.19 -10.93
CA PRO A 18 0.26 2.49 -10.37
C PRO A 18 -0.69 3.55 -10.88
N THR A 19 -1.09 4.50 -10.05
CA THR A 19 -1.93 5.64 -10.48
C THR A 19 -1.48 6.92 -9.75
N PRO A 20 -1.35 8.07 -10.44
CA PRO A 20 -0.91 9.33 -9.81
C PRO A 20 -1.97 9.90 -8.86
N VAL A 21 -3.23 9.49 -9.05
CA VAL A 21 -4.36 9.79 -8.16
C VAL A 21 -4.91 8.50 -7.58
N ASP A 22 -5.44 8.58 -6.36
CA ASP A 22 -6.06 7.41 -5.72
C ASP A 22 -7.37 7.05 -6.43
N VAL A 23 -7.43 5.84 -6.99
CA VAL A 23 -8.62 5.24 -7.62
C VAL A 23 -9.03 4.01 -6.82
N ASP A 24 -10.33 3.82 -6.60
CA ASP A 24 -10.86 2.71 -5.80
C ASP A 24 -12.06 2.04 -6.47
N PHE A 25 -12.23 0.75 -6.19
CA PHE A 25 -13.21 -0.13 -6.84
C PHE A 25 -14.15 -0.77 -5.82
N PHE A 26 -15.44 -0.77 -6.15
CA PHE A 26 -16.46 -1.43 -5.34
C PHE A 26 -17.31 -2.34 -6.22
N ASP A 27 -17.16 -3.65 -6.04
CA ASP A 27 -17.99 -4.65 -6.67
C ASP A 27 -19.37 -4.75 -6.01
N LYS A 28 -20.43 -4.48 -6.78
CA LYS A 28 -21.82 -4.63 -6.37
C LYS A 28 -22.50 -5.85 -7.00
N GLY A 29 -21.75 -6.70 -7.71
CA GLY A 29 -22.24 -7.89 -8.39
C GLY A 29 -22.77 -7.58 -9.79
N ASN A 30 -23.79 -6.73 -9.91
CA ASN A 30 -24.35 -6.32 -11.21
C ASN A 30 -23.72 -5.04 -11.80
N GLU A 31 -22.93 -4.32 -10.99
CA GLU A 31 -22.16 -3.16 -11.41
C GLU A 31 -20.82 -3.10 -10.64
N ILE A 32 -19.84 -2.44 -11.25
CA ILE A 32 -18.60 -2.00 -10.59
C ILE A 32 -18.67 -0.48 -10.45
N VAL A 33 -18.44 0.01 -9.24
CA VAL A 33 -18.36 1.44 -8.95
C VAL A 33 -16.90 1.83 -8.81
N VAL A 34 -16.48 2.86 -9.55
CA VAL A 34 -15.13 3.42 -9.52
C VAL A 34 -15.19 4.84 -8.98
N THR A 35 -14.28 5.14 -8.05
CA THR A 35 -14.14 6.47 -7.46
C THR A 35 -12.70 6.95 -7.60
N THR A 36 -12.50 8.25 -7.76
CA THR A 36 -11.17 8.88 -7.82
C THR A 36 -11.06 10.02 -6.82
N ALA A 37 -9.86 10.18 -6.25
CA ALA A 37 -9.47 11.31 -5.41
C ALA A 37 -9.01 12.55 -6.20
N TYR A 38 -8.92 12.46 -7.54
CA TYR A 38 -8.58 13.60 -8.40
C TYR A 38 -9.44 14.83 -8.08
N LYS A 39 -8.81 15.99 -7.87
CA LYS A 39 -9.50 17.22 -7.43
C LYS A 39 -10.07 18.04 -8.60
N GLY A 40 -9.58 17.83 -9.82
CA GLY A 40 -10.07 18.51 -11.02
C GLY A 40 -11.42 17.98 -11.52
N ASP A 41 -11.79 18.35 -12.75
CA ASP A 41 -13.01 17.84 -13.38
C ASP A 41 -12.85 16.36 -13.74
N LYS A 42 -13.29 15.51 -12.81
CA LYS A 42 -13.28 14.04 -12.93
C LYS A 42 -14.02 13.55 -14.17
N THR A 43 -15.07 14.25 -14.59
CA THR A 43 -15.85 13.80 -15.74
C THR A 43 -15.09 14.06 -17.02
N ILE A 44 -14.57 15.27 -17.19
CA ILE A 44 -13.76 15.62 -18.37
C ILE A 44 -12.53 14.71 -18.45
N TRP A 45 -11.86 14.48 -17.32
CA TRP A 45 -10.71 13.58 -17.24
C TRP A 45 -11.05 12.16 -17.73
N TRP A 46 -12.04 11.51 -17.12
CA TRP A 46 -12.46 10.17 -17.57
C TRP A 46 -12.89 10.16 -19.04
N LEU A 47 -13.64 11.16 -19.50
CA LEU A 47 -14.05 11.23 -20.90
C LEU A 47 -12.87 11.35 -21.85
N ARG A 48 -11.80 12.06 -21.48
CA ARG A 48 -10.59 12.15 -22.29
C ARG A 48 -9.88 10.81 -22.37
N VAL A 49 -9.72 10.11 -21.24
CA VAL A 49 -9.16 8.74 -21.20
C VAL A 49 -9.97 7.79 -22.08
N PHE A 50 -11.30 7.78 -21.94
CA PHE A 50 -12.17 6.92 -22.77
C PHE A 50 -12.16 7.30 -24.25
N LYS A 51 -11.98 8.58 -24.60
CA LYS A 51 -11.84 9.03 -26.01
C LYS A 51 -10.53 8.59 -26.64
N SER A 52 -9.44 8.57 -25.86
CA SER A 52 -8.15 8.07 -26.34
C SER A 52 -8.23 6.59 -26.71
N ILE A 53 -8.82 5.77 -25.84
CA ILE A 53 -8.89 4.32 -26.03
C ILE A 53 -10.02 3.90 -26.97
N PHE A 54 -11.16 4.62 -26.94
CA PHE A 54 -12.36 4.29 -27.70
C PHE A 54 -12.86 5.49 -28.52
N PRO A 55 -12.09 5.97 -29.52
CA PRO A 55 -12.40 7.20 -30.26
C PRO A 55 -13.72 7.15 -31.03
N ASP A 56 -14.10 5.97 -31.52
CA ASP A 56 -15.32 5.79 -32.35
C ASP A 56 -16.61 5.64 -31.53
N LYS A 57 -16.53 5.67 -30.18
CA LYS A 57 -17.71 5.45 -29.34
C LYS A 57 -18.45 6.75 -29.08
N THR A 58 -19.77 6.69 -29.24
CA THR A 58 -20.64 7.85 -28.99
C THR A 58 -20.92 8.01 -27.50
N TYR A 59 -20.88 9.25 -27.03
CA TYR A 59 -21.17 9.64 -25.66
C TYR A 59 -22.48 10.41 -25.61
N ARG A 60 -23.37 10.04 -24.70
CA ARG A 60 -24.64 10.74 -24.51
C ARG A 60 -24.60 11.47 -23.19
N GLU A 61 -24.74 12.79 -23.25
CA GLU A 61 -24.91 13.62 -22.07
C GLU A 61 -26.40 13.83 -21.80
N LYS A 62 -26.79 13.66 -20.54
CA LYS A 62 -28.15 13.97 -20.09
C LYS A 62 -28.09 14.51 -18.66
N ALA A 63 -28.40 15.79 -18.51
CA ALA A 63 -28.32 16.49 -17.23
C ALA A 63 -26.95 16.24 -16.55
N ASP A 64 -26.95 15.79 -15.30
CA ASP A 64 -25.75 15.52 -14.49
C ASP A 64 -25.08 14.17 -14.79
N ILE A 65 -25.35 13.57 -15.94
CA ILE A 65 -24.85 12.23 -16.27
C ILE A 65 -24.28 12.21 -17.68
N THR A 66 -23.09 11.62 -17.81
CA THR A 66 -22.56 11.18 -19.11
C THR A 66 -22.60 9.66 -19.19
N LYS A 67 -23.20 9.12 -20.26
CA LYS A 67 -23.28 7.68 -20.53
C LYS A 67 -22.47 7.32 -21.77
N LEU A 68 -21.67 6.27 -21.67
CA LEU A 68 -20.83 5.74 -22.73
C LEU A 68 -21.23 4.29 -23.03
N LYS A 69 -21.52 3.98 -24.30
CA LYS A 69 -21.73 2.61 -24.77
C LYS A 69 -20.44 2.11 -25.42
N ILE A 70 -19.58 1.57 -24.57
CA ILE A 70 -18.21 1.17 -24.91
C ILE A 70 -18.13 -0.19 -25.62
N ALA A 71 -18.99 -1.14 -25.26
CA ALA A 71 -19.00 -2.49 -25.83
C ALA A 71 -20.43 -3.08 -25.81
N PRO A 72 -20.70 -4.17 -26.56
CA PRO A 72 -22.00 -4.85 -26.52
C PRO A 72 -22.40 -5.22 -25.10
N ALA A 73 -23.58 -4.75 -24.68
CA ALA A 73 -24.13 -4.96 -23.34
C ALA A 73 -23.23 -4.46 -22.18
N VAL A 74 -22.41 -3.42 -22.41
CA VAL A 74 -21.66 -2.71 -21.37
C VAL A 74 -21.92 -1.22 -21.47
N THR A 75 -22.23 -0.59 -20.33
CA THR A 75 -22.42 0.85 -20.23
C THR A 75 -21.58 1.41 -19.10
N VAL A 76 -20.81 2.46 -19.41
CA VAL A 76 -20.16 3.31 -18.41
C VAL A 76 -21.04 4.53 -18.18
N LYS A 77 -21.28 4.86 -16.92
CA LYS A 77 -22.04 6.03 -16.51
C LYS A 77 -21.21 6.84 -15.53
N ILE A 78 -20.95 8.10 -15.85
CA ILE A 78 -20.23 9.04 -15.00
C ILE A 78 -21.22 10.08 -14.48
N ASN A 79 -21.25 10.29 -13.17
CA ASN A 79 -22.04 11.35 -12.56
C ASN A 79 -21.21 12.64 -12.53
N LYS A 80 -21.68 13.70 -13.20
CA LYS A 80 -20.98 14.99 -13.35
C LYS A 80 -20.73 15.70 -12.03
N ARG A 81 -21.65 15.55 -11.07
CA ARG A 81 -21.59 16.21 -9.77
C ARG A 81 -20.62 15.52 -8.80
N THR A 82 -20.56 14.20 -8.82
CA THR A 82 -19.76 13.42 -7.85
C THR A 82 -18.47 12.87 -8.44
N GLY A 83 -18.37 12.80 -9.78
CA GLY A 83 -17.32 12.11 -10.51
C GLY A 83 -17.31 10.59 -10.31
N ILE A 84 -18.37 10.02 -9.73
CA ILE A 84 -18.50 8.57 -9.55
C ILE A 84 -18.79 7.93 -10.90
N MET A 85 -17.98 6.93 -11.25
CA MET A 85 -18.17 6.11 -12.44
C MET A 85 -18.82 4.78 -12.06
N LYS A 86 -19.79 4.35 -12.85
CA LYS A 86 -20.46 3.06 -12.73
C LYS A 86 -20.34 2.29 -14.04
N ILE A 87 -19.94 1.04 -13.96
CA ILE A 87 -19.75 0.14 -15.11
C ILE A 87 -20.69 -1.04 -14.91
N TYR A 88 -21.67 -1.19 -15.81
CA TYR A 88 -22.75 -2.16 -15.64
C TYR A 88 -23.23 -2.73 -16.98
N GLY A 89 -24.02 -3.79 -16.91
CA GLY A 89 -24.54 -4.54 -18.07
C GLY A 89 -24.18 -6.02 -18.01
N LYS A 90 -24.67 -6.81 -18.98
CA LYS A 90 -24.51 -8.28 -18.96
C LYS A 90 -23.03 -8.71 -18.98
N ASN A 91 -22.20 -7.96 -19.72
CA ASN A 91 -20.80 -8.29 -19.94
C ASN A 91 -19.83 -7.38 -19.18
N HIS A 92 -20.33 -6.58 -18.22
CA HIS A 92 -19.52 -5.56 -17.55
C HIS A 92 -18.28 -6.12 -16.84
N TRP A 93 -18.40 -7.31 -16.25
CA TRP A 93 -17.33 -7.94 -15.49
C TRP A 93 -16.16 -8.37 -16.38
N ILE A 94 -16.47 -9.12 -17.45
CA ILE A 94 -15.46 -9.61 -18.40
C ILE A 94 -14.78 -8.40 -19.05
N TRP A 95 -15.57 -7.44 -19.54
CA TRP A 95 -15.02 -6.22 -20.11
C TRP A 95 -14.12 -5.44 -19.13
N PHE A 96 -14.50 -5.34 -17.86
CA PHE A 96 -13.67 -4.65 -16.86
C PHE A 96 -12.32 -5.33 -16.67
N ILE A 97 -12.29 -6.66 -16.56
CA ILE A 97 -11.02 -7.39 -16.41
C ILE A 97 -10.12 -7.15 -17.62
N ASP A 98 -10.69 -7.26 -18.82
CA ASP A 98 -9.92 -7.28 -20.05
C ASP A 98 -9.42 -5.88 -20.47
N ASN A 99 -9.99 -4.80 -19.93
CA ASN A 99 -9.75 -3.44 -20.46
C ASN A 99 -9.35 -2.42 -19.38
N PHE A 100 -9.67 -2.65 -18.10
CA PHE A 100 -9.58 -1.56 -17.12
C PHE A 100 -8.15 -1.27 -16.67
N ALA A 101 -7.22 -2.23 -16.76
CA ALA A 101 -5.80 -1.97 -16.54
C ALA A 101 -5.27 -0.95 -17.56
N ASP A 102 -5.52 -1.16 -18.85
CA ASP A 102 -5.14 -0.24 -19.94
C ASP A 102 -5.78 1.14 -19.78
N ILE A 103 -7.04 1.18 -19.29
CA ILE A 103 -7.72 2.44 -18.95
C ILE A 103 -6.97 3.19 -17.85
N LEU A 104 -6.47 2.51 -16.83
CA LEU A 104 -5.65 3.13 -15.79
C LEU A 104 -4.31 3.61 -16.34
N GLU A 105 -3.65 2.83 -17.20
CA GLU A 105 -2.38 3.21 -17.83
C GLU A 105 -2.53 4.47 -18.68
N GLN A 106 -3.57 4.54 -19.51
CA GLN A 106 -3.88 5.75 -20.27
C GLN A 106 -4.22 6.94 -19.36
N ALA A 107 -4.92 6.70 -18.25
CA ALA A 107 -5.21 7.72 -17.25
C ALA A 107 -3.92 8.26 -16.60
N ASN A 108 -2.89 7.42 -16.46
CA ASN A 108 -1.57 7.85 -15.98
C ASN A 108 -0.87 8.74 -16.99
N ALA A 109 -0.85 8.35 -18.27
CA ALA A 109 -0.25 9.15 -19.34
C ALA A 109 -0.91 10.52 -19.45
N ASP A 110 -2.24 10.59 -19.44
CA ASP A 110 -2.97 11.87 -19.48
C ASP A 110 -2.71 12.73 -18.23
N MET A 111 -2.55 12.10 -17.06
CA MET A 111 -2.22 12.84 -15.84
C MET A 111 -0.79 13.35 -15.83
N GLN A 112 0.18 12.66 -16.43
CA GLN A 112 1.55 13.17 -16.58
C GLN A 112 1.57 14.46 -17.42
N GLU A 113 0.76 14.55 -18.47
CA GLU A 113 0.58 15.78 -19.26
C GLU A 113 -0.07 16.92 -18.44
N LEU A 114 -0.82 16.58 -17.38
CA LEU A 114 -1.44 17.53 -16.46
C LEU A 114 -0.59 17.80 -15.19
N ALA A 115 0.52 17.07 -15.00
CA ALA A 115 1.24 16.96 -13.73
C ALA A 115 2.27 18.06 -13.45
N ASP A 116 2.47 19.02 -14.37
CA ASP A 116 3.26 20.24 -14.08
C ASP A 116 2.70 21.09 -12.92
N VAL A 117 1.63 20.64 -12.24
CA VAL A 117 0.89 21.45 -11.25
C VAL A 117 0.65 20.78 -9.87
N GLN A 118 0.98 19.49 -9.60
CA GLN A 118 0.76 18.97 -8.23
C GLN A 118 1.56 17.72 -7.83
N SER A 119 2.52 17.93 -6.93
CA SER A 119 3.35 16.93 -6.24
C SER A 119 2.58 16.06 -5.25
N VAL A 120 2.94 14.78 -5.19
CA VAL A 120 2.61 13.72 -4.19
C VAL A 120 1.11 13.48 -3.97
N SER A 121 0.67 12.24 -4.21
CA SER A 121 -0.74 11.85 -4.05
C SER A 121 -1.25 12.11 -2.62
N ASP A 122 -2.02 13.18 -2.44
CA ASP A 122 -2.73 13.54 -1.22
C ASP A 122 -3.92 12.57 -1.03
N ASN A 123 -3.60 11.31 -0.70
CA ASN A 123 -4.58 10.25 -0.49
C ASN A 123 -4.99 10.15 1.00
N SER A 124 -6.17 9.58 1.26
CA SER A 124 -6.73 9.54 2.63
C SER A 124 -5.86 8.75 3.62
N VAL A 125 -5.06 7.80 3.11
CA VAL A 125 -4.11 7.01 3.90
C VAL A 125 -2.93 7.87 4.35
N THR A 126 -2.39 8.70 3.48
CA THR A 126 -1.29 9.63 3.76
C THR A 126 -1.63 10.56 4.92
N ARG A 127 -2.80 11.20 4.85
CA ARG A 127 -3.31 12.06 5.93
C ARG A 127 -3.54 11.31 7.23
N TYR A 128 -4.05 10.07 7.15
CA TYR A 128 -4.27 9.24 8.33
C TYR A 128 -2.95 8.86 9.00
N LEU A 129 -1.96 8.51 8.20
CA LEU A 129 -0.59 8.28 8.64
C LEU A 129 0.13 9.58 9.02
N GLN A 130 -0.45 10.76 8.85
CA GLN A 130 0.19 12.04 9.19
C GLN A 130 1.57 12.24 8.55
N LEU A 131 1.81 11.62 7.38
CA LEU A 131 3.09 11.76 6.68
C LEU A 131 3.26 13.19 6.14
N ASP A 132 2.16 13.87 5.80
CA ASP A 132 2.17 15.28 5.36
C ASP A 132 2.59 16.28 6.45
N LYS A 133 2.64 15.84 7.72
CA LYS A 133 2.95 16.72 8.87
C LYS A 133 4.37 16.53 9.41
N ASN A 134 5.06 15.49 8.97
CA ASN A 134 6.41 15.17 9.42
C ASN A 134 7.39 15.46 8.29
N VAL A 135 7.76 16.73 8.16
CA VAL A 135 8.85 17.21 7.30
C VAL A 135 10.20 16.98 8.01
N GLU A 136 10.42 15.79 8.54
CA GLU A 136 11.76 15.37 8.95
C GLU A 136 12.25 14.41 7.88
N GLU A 137 13.37 14.76 7.26
CA GLU A 137 13.99 13.93 6.25
C GLU A 137 14.46 12.65 6.95
N VAL A 138 14.27 11.48 6.32
CA VAL A 138 14.72 10.19 6.88
C VAL A 138 16.19 10.28 7.30
N GLN A 139 16.99 11.03 6.55
CA GLN A 139 18.38 11.31 6.83
C GLN A 139 18.60 12.06 8.15
N ASP A 140 17.78 13.06 8.49
CA ASP A 140 17.88 13.78 9.76
C ASP A 140 17.71 12.82 10.94
N LEU A 141 16.75 11.91 10.84
CA LEU A 141 16.54 10.89 11.87
C LEU A 141 17.76 9.96 11.96
N ILE A 142 18.29 9.47 10.85
CA ILE A 142 19.47 8.61 10.82
C ILE A 142 20.68 9.32 11.44
N ASP A 143 20.91 10.59 11.12
CA ASP A 143 22.05 11.38 11.59
C ASP A 143 22.03 11.63 13.11
N MET A 144 20.85 11.49 13.74
CA MET A 144 20.76 11.50 15.20
C MET A 144 21.32 10.22 15.85
N ILE A 145 21.50 9.12 15.11
CA ILE A 145 22.06 7.87 15.63
C ILE A 145 23.58 8.02 15.75
N PRO A 146 24.15 7.90 16.96
CA PRO A 146 25.60 7.92 17.13
C PRO A 146 26.28 6.83 16.29
N GLU A 147 27.49 7.11 15.82
CA GLU A 147 28.34 6.10 15.18
C GLU A 147 28.48 4.86 16.08
N GLY A 148 28.24 3.67 15.53
CA GLY A 148 28.23 2.41 16.29
C GLY A 148 26.91 2.11 17.03
N GLY A 149 25.94 3.02 16.99
CA GLY A 149 24.61 2.87 17.59
C GLY A 149 24.45 3.66 18.89
N GLY A 150 23.19 3.89 19.28
CA GLY A 150 22.85 4.67 20.47
C GLY A 150 21.57 4.21 21.16
N ILE A 151 21.36 4.74 22.35
CA ILE A 151 20.16 4.51 23.15
C ILE A 151 19.14 5.60 22.82
N MET A 152 18.04 5.20 22.19
CA MET A 152 16.99 6.11 21.74
C MET A 152 15.70 5.94 22.53
N GLN A 153 14.90 7.00 22.56
CA GLN A 153 13.57 7.01 23.19
C GLN A 153 12.48 6.56 22.22
N HIS A 154 11.34 6.15 22.79
CA HIS A 154 10.22 5.53 22.07
C HIS A 154 9.70 6.32 20.85
N ASP A 155 9.50 7.64 20.99
CA ASP A 155 8.93 8.46 19.91
C ASP A 155 9.87 8.52 18.70
N TYR A 156 11.17 8.51 18.95
CA TYR A 156 12.17 8.52 17.89
C TYR A 156 12.14 7.22 17.08
N ILE A 157 12.10 6.05 17.72
CA ILE A 157 12.17 4.75 17.02
C ILE A 157 10.95 4.53 16.14
N MET A 158 9.76 4.85 16.65
CA MET A 158 8.52 4.73 15.87
C MET A 158 8.53 5.68 14.66
N ARG A 159 9.07 6.90 14.82
CA ARG A 159 9.22 7.84 13.70
C ARG A 159 10.20 7.32 12.67
N LEU A 160 11.41 6.93 13.10
CA LEU A 160 12.44 6.37 12.23
C LEU A 160 11.95 5.15 11.45
N TRP A 161 11.34 4.18 12.15
CA TRP A 161 10.83 2.96 11.51
C TRP A 161 9.83 3.29 10.40
N LYS A 162 8.86 4.15 10.71
CA LYS A 162 7.81 4.53 9.75
C LYS A 162 8.38 5.29 8.56
N SER A 163 9.32 6.21 8.79
CA SER A 163 9.96 6.98 7.73
C SER A 163 10.82 6.08 6.83
N LEU A 164 11.61 5.16 7.40
CA LEU A 164 12.38 4.17 6.64
C LEU A 164 11.48 3.27 5.79
N LEU A 165 10.37 2.76 6.35
CA LEU A 165 9.46 1.94 5.56
C LEU A 165 8.77 2.71 4.45
N ASP A 166 8.34 3.95 4.67
CA ASP A 166 7.73 4.76 3.60
C ASP A 166 8.74 5.01 2.48
N ASP A 167 9.99 5.32 2.82
CA ASP A 167 11.07 5.56 1.87
C ASP A 167 11.46 4.30 1.09
N TRP A 168 11.73 3.20 1.79
CA TRP A 168 12.07 1.92 1.15
C TRP A 168 10.94 1.37 0.28
N PHE A 169 9.68 1.53 0.70
CA PHE A 169 8.56 1.20 -0.18
C PHE A 169 8.49 2.17 -1.34
N GLY A 170 8.68 3.47 -1.12
CA GLY A 170 8.65 4.52 -2.14
C GLY A 170 9.67 4.30 -3.26
N CYS A 171 10.86 3.82 -2.91
CA CYS A 171 11.93 3.57 -3.88
C CYS A 171 11.86 2.17 -4.53
N GLY A 172 10.96 1.29 -4.08
CA GLY A 172 10.78 -0.05 -4.67
C GLY A 172 11.72 -1.11 -4.13
N ALA A 173 12.20 -0.98 -2.90
CA ALA A 173 13.14 -1.93 -2.30
C ALA A 173 12.49 -3.27 -1.91
N SER A 174 13.33 -4.29 -1.75
CA SER A 174 12.96 -5.52 -1.05
C SER A 174 13.15 -5.34 0.45
N VAL A 175 12.04 -5.28 1.19
CA VAL A 175 12.01 -4.96 2.61
C VAL A 175 11.75 -6.21 3.46
N TYR A 176 12.54 -6.35 4.53
CA TYR A 176 12.45 -7.40 5.53
C TYR A 176 12.19 -6.79 6.89
N ILE A 177 11.11 -7.21 7.52
CA ILE A 177 10.77 -6.84 8.89
C ILE A 177 10.97 -8.09 9.72
N VAL A 178 12.02 -8.13 10.53
CA VAL A 178 12.38 -9.29 11.36
C VAL A 178 12.13 -8.92 12.81
N THR A 179 11.07 -9.47 13.40
CA THR A 179 10.68 -9.10 14.77
C THR A 179 10.10 -10.30 15.54
N PRO A 180 10.57 -10.58 16.77
CA PRO A 180 10.01 -11.63 17.61
C PRO A 180 8.57 -11.34 18.07
N ARG A 181 8.18 -10.05 18.10
CA ARG A 181 6.85 -9.60 18.53
C ARG A 181 6.31 -8.53 17.60
N ILE A 182 5.09 -8.73 17.12
CA ILE A 182 4.35 -7.71 16.38
C ILE A 182 2.89 -7.67 16.84
N ASP A 183 2.34 -6.47 17.01
CA ASP A 183 0.94 -6.28 17.35
C ASP A 183 0.07 -5.85 16.15
N GLU A 184 -1.23 -5.87 16.37
CA GLU A 184 -2.26 -5.55 15.38
C GLU A 184 -2.18 -4.13 14.82
N GLU A 185 -1.72 -3.16 15.61
CA GLU A 185 -1.70 -1.75 15.19
C GLU A 185 -0.48 -1.48 14.32
N ARG A 186 0.68 -2.06 14.65
CA ARG A 186 1.89 -2.03 13.82
C ARG A 186 1.65 -2.77 12.49
N LEU A 187 0.99 -3.92 12.51
CA LEU A 187 0.54 -4.62 11.29
C LEU A 187 -0.41 -3.76 10.45
N PHE A 188 -1.37 -3.09 11.09
CA PHE A 188 -2.30 -2.19 10.43
C PHE A 188 -1.58 -1.02 9.75
N GLN A 189 -0.66 -0.35 10.45
CA GLN A 189 0.15 0.76 9.90
C GLN A 189 1.03 0.30 8.74
N MET A 190 1.67 -0.85 8.85
CA MET A 190 2.45 -1.44 7.76
C MET A 190 1.59 -1.67 6.51
N CYS A 191 0.39 -2.26 6.65
CA CYS A 191 -0.53 -2.45 5.53
C CYS A 191 -0.93 -1.11 4.88
N LEU A 192 -1.09 -0.05 5.68
CA LEU A 192 -1.38 1.29 5.15
C LEU A 192 -0.20 1.88 4.36
N LEU A 193 1.03 1.73 4.86
CA LEU A 193 2.24 2.14 4.14
C LEU A 193 2.40 1.39 2.83
N MET A 194 2.14 0.07 2.82
CA MET A 194 2.12 -0.72 1.59
C MET A 194 1.10 -0.18 0.59
N ILE A 195 -0.14 0.09 1.03
CA ILE A 195 -1.22 0.63 0.18
C ILE A 195 -0.86 1.98 -0.41
N ARG A 196 -0.20 2.84 0.36
CA ARG A 196 0.22 4.18 -0.09
C ARG A 196 1.26 4.08 -1.20
N ASN A 197 2.24 3.20 -1.06
CA ASN A 197 3.33 3.03 -2.00
C ASN A 197 3.02 2.00 -3.10
N LYS A 198 1.74 1.70 -3.35
CA LYS A 198 1.36 0.77 -4.41
C LYS A 198 2.01 1.17 -5.75
N GLY A 199 2.52 0.19 -6.48
CA GLY A 199 3.04 0.42 -7.82
C GLY A 199 4.51 0.86 -7.90
N THR A 200 5.22 0.99 -6.79
CA THR A 200 6.69 1.21 -6.79
C THR A 200 7.50 -0.09 -6.92
N ALA A 201 6.81 -1.23 -7.11
CA ALA A 201 7.40 -2.56 -7.24
C ALA A 201 8.19 -3.09 -6.03
N PHE A 202 7.99 -2.49 -4.85
CA PHE A 202 8.54 -3.01 -3.59
C PHE A 202 8.00 -4.41 -3.24
N SER A 203 8.73 -5.14 -2.41
CA SER A 203 8.30 -6.42 -1.83
C SER A 203 8.49 -6.42 -0.32
N VAL A 204 7.58 -7.02 0.46
CA VAL A 204 7.68 -7.07 1.93
C VAL A 204 7.64 -8.49 2.43
N THR A 205 8.68 -8.85 3.21
CA THR A 205 8.73 -10.09 3.96
C THR A 205 8.73 -9.78 5.46
N LEU A 206 7.67 -10.19 6.14
CA LEU A 206 7.58 -10.18 7.59
C LEU A 206 8.04 -11.53 8.13
N VAL A 207 9.13 -11.52 8.89
CA VAL A 207 9.70 -12.70 9.54
C VAL A 207 9.31 -12.65 11.01
N VAL A 208 8.56 -13.64 11.47
CA VAL A 208 8.00 -13.70 12.83
C VAL A 208 8.05 -15.13 13.38
N PRO A 209 8.12 -15.34 14.70
CA PRO A 209 7.98 -16.68 15.28
C PRO A 209 6.58 -17.27 15.06
N VAL A 210 6.50 -18.59 14.88
CA VAL A 210 5.23 -19.35 14.75
C VAL A 210 4.32 -19.10 15.96
N LYS A 211 4.93 -19.01 17.15
CA LYS A 211 4.27 -18.66 18.41
C LYS A 211 5.03 -17.49 19.03
N GLY A 212 4.30 -16.44 19.37
CA GLY A 212 4.86 -15.38 20.19
C GLY A 212 5.26 -15.90 21.57
N PRO A 213 6.05 -15.12 22.33
CA PRO A 213 6.56 -15.52 23.64
C PRO A 213 5.49 -15.82 24.70
N ASN A 214 4.24 -15.37 24.51
CA ASN A 214 3.10 -15.71 25.39
C ASN A 214 2.23 -16.84 24.82
N GLY A 215 2.70 -17.56 23.80
CA GLY A 215 1.93 -18.59 23.08
C GLY A 215 0.88 -18.05 22.11
N GLU A 216 0.75 -16.72 21.97
CA GLU A 216 -0.16 -16.11 21.02
C GLU A 216 0.30 -16.38 19.58
N LYS A 217 -0.65 -16.78 18.73
CA LYS A 217 -0.39 -17.05 17.31
C LYS A 217 -0.42 -15.72 16.53
N PHE A 218 0.56 -15.50 15.66
CA PHE A 218 0.61 -14.36 14.74
C PHE A 218 -0.73 -14.11 14.00
N LYS A 219 -1.42 -15.20 13.61
CA LYS A 219 -2.74 -15.16 12.98
C LYS A 219 -3.77 -14.33 13.76
N LYS A 220 -3.74 -14.33 15.10
CA LYS A 220 -4.66 -13.56 15.94
C LYS A 220 -4.42 -12.05 15.78
N SER A 221 -3.16 -11.61 15.78
CA SER A 221 -2.77 -10.22 15.55
C SER A 221 -3.16 -9.78 14.13
N LEU A 222 -2.90 -10.63 13.13
CA LEU A 222 -3.31 -10.38 11.74
C LEU A 222 -4.83 -10.26 11.59
N ASP A 223 -5.61 -11.18 12.17
CA ASP A 223 -7.08 -11.13 12.14
C ASP A 223 -7.64 -9.86 12.80
N THR A 224 -6.94 -9.35 13.82
CA THR A 224 -7.31 -8.11 14.52
C THR A 224 -6.96 -6.88 13.69
N ALA A 225 -5.77 -6.85 13.09
CA ALA A 225 -5.37 -5.82 12.13
C ALA A 225 -6.34 -5.74 10.93
N VAL A 226 -6.78 -6.89 10.41
CA VAL A 226 -7.80 -6.99 9.35
C VAL A 226 -9.14 -6.41 9.82
N ARG A 227 -9.54 -6.65 11.08
CA ARG A 227 -10.74 -6.02 11.65
C ARG A 227 -10.58 -4.50 11.79
N MET A 228 -9.40 -4.02 12.15
CA MET A 228 -9.09 -2.59 12.20
C MET A 228 -9.23 -1.97 10.80
N MET A 229 -8.59 -2.53 9.77
CA MET A 229 -8.74 -2.05 8.37
C MET A 229 -10.19 -1.95 7.90
N LYS A 230 -11.05 -2.89 8.32
CA LYS A 230 -12.48 -2.88 7.98
C LYS A 230 -13.28 -1.79 8.70
N LYS A 231 -12.89 -1.45 9.92
CA LYS A 231 -13.64 -0.53 10.80
C LYS A 231 -13.13 0.91 10.73
N THR A 232 -11.85 1.11 10.44
CA THR A 232 -11.24 2.44 10.44
C THR A 232 -11.87 3.34 9.38
N ARG A 233 -12.24 4.55 9.81
CA ARG A 233 -12.86 5.58 8.99
C ARG A 233 -12.00 6.83 9.01
N THR A 234 -12.05 7.60 7.92
CA THR A 234 -11.42 8.93 7.86
C THR A 234 -12.07 9.85 8.91
N PRO A 235 -11.28 10.61 9.70
CA PRO A 235 -11.82 11.43 10.79
C PRO A 235 -12.90 12.43 10.36
N ARG A 236 -12.71 13.08 9.19
CA ARG A 236 -13.60 14.16 8.72
C ARG A 236 -14.84 13.66 7.99
N THR A 237 -14.70 12.68 7.11
CA THR A 237 -15.82 12.26 6.24
C THR A 237 -16.55 11.03 6.75
N GLN A 238 -16.02 10.37 7.79
CA GLN A 238 -16.52 9.10 8.31
C GLN A 238 -16.63 7.99 7.25
N LYS A 239 -16.04 8.18 6.06
CA LYS A 239 -15.91 7.14 5.03
C LYS A 239 -14.86 6.12 5.47
N ARG A 240 -15.05 4.87 5.08
CA ARG A 240 -14.09 3.80 5.33
C ARG A 240 -12.73 4.17 4.72
N LEU A 241 -11.65 4.00 5.47
CA LEU A 241 -10.30 4.37 5.06
C LEU A 241 -9.74 3.43 3.99
N VAL A 242 -9.95 2.13 4.16
CA VAL A 242 -9.40 1.07 3.32
C VAL A 242 -10.53 0.23 2.74
N SER A 243 -10.67 0.18 1.41
CA SER A 243 -11.67 -0.68 0.76
C SER A 243 -11.30 -2.17 0.87
N ASP A 244 -12.25 -3.04 0.55
CA ASP A 244 -11.98 -4.49 0.53
C ASP A 244 -10.96 -4.89 -0.54
N VAL A 245 -10.85 -4.11 -1.62
CA VAL A 245 -9.89 -4.34 -2.71
C VAL A 245 -8.47 -3.99 -2.25
N LYS A 246 -8.29 -2.81 -1.64
CA LYS A 246 -6.99 -2.37 -1.07
C LYS A 246 -6.50 -3.32 0.01
N MET A 247 -7.40 -3.74 0.90
CA MET A 247 -7.09 -4.70 1.95
C MET A 247 -6.71 -6.06 1.38
N GLN A 248 -7.42 -6.55 0.35
CA GLN A 248 -7.05 -7.80 -0.31
C GLN A 248 -5.65 -7.70 -0.93
N TRP A 249 -5.35 -6.60 -1.62
CA TRP A 249 -4.03 -6.37 -2.20
C TRP A 249 -2.92 -6.39 -1.15
N ALA A 250 -3.08 -5.65 -0.04
CA ALA A 250 -2.05 -5.60 1.00
C ALA A 250 -1.78 -6.97 1.63
N LEU A 251 -2.83 -7.76 1.87
CA LEU A 251 -2.71 -9.10 2.44
C LEU A 251 -2.09 -10.11 1.47
N ASP A 252 -2.39 -10.00 0.18
CA ASP A 252 -1.83 -10.90 -0.84
C ASP A 252 -0.34 -10.60 -1.13
N ASN A 253 0.12 -9.38 -0.87
CA ASN A 253 1.51 -8.92 -1.10
C ASN A 253 2.37 -8.86 0.17
N LEU A 254 1.81 -9.23 1.33
CA LEU A 254 2.58 -9.38 2.56
C LEU A 254 3.07 -10.83 2.68
N HIS A 255 4.35 -11.08 2.41
CA HIS A 255 4.94 -12.40 2.62
C HIS A 255 5.24 -12.60 4.10
N VAL A 256 4.73 -13.69 4.68
CA VAL A 256 4.98 -14.03 6.08
C VAL A 256 5.84 -15.28 6.14
N HIS A 257 7.07 -15.13 6.63
CA HIS A 257 7.98 -16.24 6.90
C HIS A 257 7.96 -16.53 8.39
N ASN A 258 7.79 -17.80 8.77
CA ASN A 258 7.80 -18.18 10.17
C ASN A 258 9.11 -18.88 10.50
N GLU A 259 9.86 -18.31 11.44
CA GLU A 259 11.13 -18.85 11.91
C GLU A 259 11.30 -18.58 13.41
N ASN A 260 11.96 -19.47 14.15
CA ASN A 260 12.25 -19.24 15.56
C ASN A 260 13.57 -18.48 15.72
N PHE A 261 13.48 -17.24 16.15
CA PHE A 261 14.64 -16.37 16.38
C PHE A 261 14.36 -15.38 17.53
N SER A 262 15.40 -14.71 18.00
CA SER A 262 15.33 -13.67 19.04
C SER A 262 15.86 -12.30 18.59
N THR A 263 16.44 -12.23 17.38
CA THR A 263 16.96 -10.98 16.80
C THR A 263 15.82 -10.05 16.35
N ASN A 264 16.10 -8.75 16.26
CA ASN A 264 15.13 -7.76 15.80
C ASN A 264 15.81 -6.69 14.95
N PHE A 265 15.37 -6.59 13.70
CA PHE A 265 15.86 -5.61 12.75
C PHE A 265 14.86 -5.36 11.63
N VAL A 266 15.04 -4.24 10.95
CA VAL A 266 14.38 -3.92 9.69
C VAL A 266 15.46 -3.70 8.67
N ALA A 267 15.33 -4.31 7.50
CA ALA A 267 16.29 -4.18 6.44
C ALA A 267 15.59 -3.92 5.12
N ALA A 268 16.27 -3.24 4.22
CA ALA A 268 15.89 -3.14 2.83
C ALA A 268 17.11 -3.31 1.95
N TYR A 269 16.90 -3.82 0.75
CA TYR A 269 17.90 -3.71 -0.30
C TYR A 269 17.25 -3.34 -1.62
N LYS A 270 18.00 -2.60 -2.43
CA LYS A 270 17.68 -2.32 -3.82
C LYS A 270 18.99 -2.34 -4.59
N ASP A 271 19.01 -3.12 -5.67
CA ASP A 271 20.23 -3.36 -6.44
C ASP A 271 21.37 -3.89 -5.54
N ASP A 272 22.55 -3.26 -5.57
CA ASP A 272 23.73 -3.70 -4.81
C ASP A 272 23.85 -3.07 -3.40
N GLU A 273 22.93 -2.17 -3.04
CA GLU A 273 22.93 -1.47 -1.75
C GLU A 273 21.86 -2.01 -0.80
N ALA A 274 22.25 -2.21 0.45
CA ALA A 274 21.37 -2.60 1.53
C ALA A 274 21.51 -1.68 2.75
N GLU A 275 20.41 -1.53 3.46
CA GLU A 275 20.32 -0.75 4.69
C GLU A 275 19.70 -1.61 5.78
N VAL A 276 20.26 -1.55 6.99
CA VAL A 276 19.82 -2.36 8.13
C VAL A 276 19.73 -1.51 9.39
N LEU A 277 18.52 -1.43 9.94
CA LEU A 277 18.24 -0.91 11.27
C LEU A 277 18.13 -2.07 12.26
N THR A 278 19.16 -2.27 13.09
CA THR A 278 19.12 -3.22 14.20
C THR A 278 18.65 -2.52 15.46
N THR A 279 17.70 -3.11 16.20
CA THR A 279 17.24 -2.50 17.44
C THR A 279 16.71 -3.51 18.46
N THR A 280 16.77 -3.17 19.74
CA THR A 280 16.10 -3.94 20.81
C THR A 280 14.59 -3.70 20.85
N ALA A 281 14.09 -2.67 20.17
CA ALA A 281 12.67 -2.32 20.13
C ALA A 281 11.90 -3.25 19.20
N HIS A 282 11.14 -4.20 19.74
CA HIS A 282 10.22 -4.99 18.93
C HIS A 282 9.12 -4.12 18.30
N PHE A 283 8.49 -4.62 17.24
CA PHE A 283 7.33 -3.98 16.58
C PHE A 283 6.04 -4.09 17.40
N HIS A 284 6.11 -3.72 18.68
CA HIS A 284 5.05 -3.93 19.65
C HIS A 284 4.91 -2.71 20.56
N LYS A 285 3.66 -2.37 20.93
CA LYS A 285 3.29 -1.19 21.72
C LYS A 285 4.12 -0.95 22.96
N SER A 286 4.61 -2.03 23.59
CA SER A 286 5.44 -1.94 24.80
C SER A 286 6.65 -1.04 24.60
N HIS A 287 7.26 -1.08 23.41
CA HIS A 287 8.46 -0.28 23.07
C HIS A 287 8.13 1.14 22.57
N PHE A 288 6.85 1.45 22.34
CA PHE A 288 6.43 2.71 21.71
C PHE A 288 5.55 3.60 22.59
N HIS A 289 5.02 3.07 23.70
CA HIS A 289 4.11 3.79 24.61
C HIS A 289 4.65 3.93 26.03
N THR A 290 5.82 3.34 26.32
CA THR A 290 6.46 3.42 27.63
C THR A 290 7.75 4.23 27.50
N ASN A 291 8.25 4.83 28.59
CA ASN A 291 9.57 5.50 28.65
C ASN A 291 10.75 4.51 28.50
N GLN A 292 10.56 3.43 27.74
CA GLN A 292 11.58 2.47 27.39
C GLN A 292 12.65 3.13 26.52
N LYS A 293 13.88 2.69 26.78
CA LYS A 293 15.08 3.09 26.07
C LYS A 293 15.57 1.85 25.34
N ASP A 294 15.77 1.99 24.04
CA ASP A 294 16.13 0.88 23.18
C ASP A 294 17.43 1.21 22.43
N ASN A 295 18.25 0.20 22.23
CA ASN A 295 19.45 0.35 21.39
C ASN A 295 19.02 0.37 19.94
N VAL A 296 19.62 1.27 19.17
CA VAL A 296 19.37 1.46 17.74
C VAL A 296 20.71 1.59 17.05
N CYS A 297 20.92 0.82 15.98
CA CYS A 297 22.09 0.89 15.14
C CYS A 297 21.63 0.81 13.69
N TYR A 298 22.10 1.74 12.87
CA TYR A 298 21.77 1.79 11.45
C TYR A 298 23.05 1.65 10.63
N ASN A 299 23.04 0.74 9.65
CA ASN A 299 24.20 0.45 8.82
C ASN A 299 23.80 0.38 7.35
N LYS A 300 24.66 0.91 6.48
CA LYS A 300 24.64 0.64 5.04
C LYS A 300 25.68 -0.42 4.73
N LEU A 301 25.32 -1.40 3.91
CA LEU A 301 26.18 -2.52 3.57
C LEU A 301 25.83 -3.10 2.18
N PRO A 302 26.73 -3.88 1.55
CA PRO A 302 26.42 -4.53 0.28
C PRO A 302 25.26 -5.53 0.39
N THR A 303 24.41 -5.62 -0.64
CA THR A 303 23.27 -6.57 -0.66
C THR A 303 23.68 -8.01 -0.36
N GLN A 304 24.87 -8.44 -0.80
CA GLN A 304 25.39 -9.77 -0.52
C GLN A 304 25.62 -10.01 0.98
N ASP A 305 26.11 -9.01 1.71
CA ASP A 305 26.33 -9.10 3.15
C ASP A 305 25.01 -9.15 3.93
N LEU A 306 23.99 -8.41 3.48
CA LEU A 306 22.64 -8.52 4.06
C LEU A 306 22.14 -9.96 3.92
N LYS A 307 22.20 -10.50 2.70
CA LYS A 307 21.72 -11.85 2.38
C LYS A 307 22.46 -12.90 3.19
N ARG A 308 23.79 -12.85 3.21
CA ARG A 308 24.65 -13.84 3.89
C ARG A 308 24.55 -13.75 5.42
N ASN A 309 24.60 -12.55 5.98
CA ASN A 309 24.82 -12.38 7.42
C ASN A 309 23.50 -12.22 8.20
N TYR A 310 22.42 -11.77 7.55
CA TYR A 310 21.14 -11.50 8.22
C TYR A 310 20.01 -12.42 7.76
N LEU A 311 19.83 -12.60 6.44
CA LEU A 311 18.66 -13.29 5.90
C LEU A 311 18.85 -14.81 5.81
N PHE A 312 20.02 -15.28 5.37
CA PHE A 312 20.34 -16.70 5.27
C PHE A 312 20.21 -17.44 6.62
N PRO A 313 20.72 -16.90 7.76
CA PRO A 313 20.52 -17.55 9.07
C PRO A 313 19.06 -17.71 9.50
N LEU A 314 18.14 -16.93 8.91
CA LEU A 314 16.71 -16.99 9.19
C LEU A 314 15.95 -17.90 8.21
N GLY A 315 16.66 -18.63 7.34
CA GLY A 315 16.05 -19.41 6.28
C GLY A 315 15.33 -18.55 5.23
N VAL A 316 15.59 -17.24 5.22
CA VAL A 316 15.02 -16.28 4.28
C VAL A 316 15.97 -16.20 3.09
N SER A 317 16.04 -17.27 2.31
CA SER A 317 16.83 -17.26 1.08
C SER A 317 16.16 -18.09 -0.01
N SER A 318 15.88 -17.42 -1.12
CA SER A 318 15.78 -18.01 -2.46
C SER A 318 17.18 -18.46 -2.89
N VAL A 319 17.58 -19.67 -2.50
CA VAL A 319 18.82 -20.27 -2.97
C VAL A 319 18.60 -20.76 -4.40
N ASN A 320 18.91 -19.93 -5.39
CA ASN A 320 19.45 -20.43 -6.65
C ASN A 320 20.94 -20.08 -6.63
N TYR A 321 21.76 -21.09 -6.37
CA TYR A 321 23.20 -21.04 -6.66
C TYR A 321 23.42 -20.92 -8.16
#